data_AF-A0A3M1W2F2-F1
#
_entry.id   AF-A0A3M1W2F2-F1
#
_cell.length_a   1.000
_cell.length_b   1.000
_cell.length_c   1.000
_cell.angle_alpha   90.00
_cell.angle_beta   90.00
_cell.angle_gamma   90.00
#
_symmetry.space_group_name_H-M   'P 1'
#
loop_
_entity.id
_entity.type
_entity.pdbx_description
1 polymer ?
#
loop_
_entity_poly.entity_id
_entity_poly.type
_entity_poly.pdbx_seq_one_letter_code
_entity_poly.pdbx_strand_id
1 'polypeptide(L)'
;MPQTVKLIAAFVDPSTGAIVAPPSGVSQVSFALKDTSAFTGFAMNAGSETTADFSLATATASFSADHTARVELLCHDYGGFTTVQASAGDQTAEMRVPKDDNGNWLPDGGWKVIANGQVIGEIMDTGLATDADEDVNPMGNGVDGDGLVNFEEFRGFAVRGEHRRTNPFQKDLFIYSELPQNIGDAINLPVTKHSIFQNQMDADRVINFNRSNSGFGGSIPTIFDQHALMVIDGGFKLIGRSSPVFGETSVVGSPNVQTGPIKIYTLSIRFASPPNNNIFNVDPFDDEKTRQTIGHEVGHGVNIVHRFPNQYPPGLLSVMVTGYFMVTSNINDPAWNNIPHTYDMTDERQLQVR
;
A
#
# COMPACT_ATOMS: atom_id res chain seq x y z
N MET A 1 -1.82 -11.73 -9.90
CA MET A 1 -1.35 -12.96 -10.58
C MET A 1 -1.81 -14.13 -9.75
N PRO A 2 -2.40 -15.18 -10.35
CA PRO A 2 -2.81 -16.35 -9.60
C PRO A 2 -1.59 -17.05 -8.98
N GLN A 3 -1.71 -17.42 -7.70
CA GLN A 3 -0.73 -18.23 -6.99
C GLN A 3 -1.16 -19.70 -7.04
N THR A 4 -0.20 -20.61 -7.04
CA THR A 4 -0.47 -22.05 -6.88
C THR A 4 0.11 -22.51 -5.57
N VAL A 5 -0.76 -23.03 -4.70
CA VAL A 5 -0.38 -23.68 -3.45
C VAL A 5 -0.69 -25.17 -3.52
N LYS A 6 0.01 -25.98 -2.73
CA LYS A 6 -0.23 -27.43 -2.69
C LYS A 6 -1.05 -27.78 -1.47
N LEU A 7 -2.18 -28.44 -1.68
CA LEU A 7 -2.91 -29.13 -0.63
C LEU A 7 -2.31 -30.51 -0.45
N ILE A 8 -2.08 -30.89 0.81
CA ILE A 8 -1.51 -32.18 1.18
C ILE A 8 -2.48 -32.82 2.17
N ALA A 9 -2.98 -34.00 1.83
CA ALA A 9 -3.76 -34.84 2.73
C ALA A 9 -2.94 -36.06 3.14
N ALA A 10 -3.01 -36.43 4.40
CA ALA A 10 -2.34 -37.57 4.98
C ALA A 10 -3.16 -38.13 6.14
N PHE A 11 -3.03 -39.43 6.39
CA PHE A 11 -3.43 -39.99 7.68
C PHE A 11 -2.32 -39.74 8.69
N VAL A 12 -2.69 -39.34 9.90
CA VAL A 12 -1.74 -39.05 10.98
C VAL A 12 -2.06 -39.89 12.21
N ASP A 13 -1.02 -40.39 12.87
CA ASP A 13 -1.15 -40.99 14.20
C ASP A 13 -1.48 -39.88 15.21
N PRO A 14 -2.63 -39.92 15.89
CA PRO A 14 -3.04 -38.86 16.80
C PRO A 14 -2.14 -38.71 18.04
N SER A 15 -1.36 -39.75 18.38
CA SER A 15 -0.47 -39.72 19.55
C SER A 15 0.90 -39.11 19.25
N THR A 16 1.37 -39.23 18.00
CA THR A 16 2.72 -38.80 17.60
C THR A 16 2.71 -37.68 16.57
N GLY A 17 1.59 -37.43 15.90
CA GLY A 17 1.47 -36.53 14.75
C GLY A 17 2.18 -37.04 13.49
N ALA A 18 2.73 -38.26 13.51
CA ALA A 18 3.45 -38.82 12.38
C ALA A 18 2.50 -39.21 11.25
N ILE A 19 2.91 -38.96 10.00
CA ILE A 19 2.20 -39.44 8.81
C ILE A 19 2.30 -40.97 8.79
N VAL A 20 1.15 -41.64 8.62
CA VAL A 20 1.03 -43.09 8.57
C VAL A 20 0.43 -43.56 7.25
N ALA A 21 0.60 -44.84 6.95
CA ALA A 21 0.02 -45.45 5.77
C ALA A 21 -1.52 -45.32 5.78
N PRO A 22 -2.16 -45.11 4.61
CA PRO A 22 -3.61 -45.06 4.53
C PRO A 22 -4.24 -46.41 4.93
N PRO A 23 -5.47 -46.42 5.48
CA PRO A 23 -6.18 -47.64 5.79
C PRO A 23 -6.31 -48.57 4.58
N SER A 24 -6.35 -49.89 4.83
CA SER A 24 -6.50 -50.88 3.77
C SER A 24 -7.73 -50.60 2.90
N GLY A 25 -7.53 -50.57 1.58
CA GLY A 25 -8.59 -50.26 0.61
C GLY A 25 -8.76 -48.77 0.28
N VAL A 26 -8.10 -47.87 1.02
CA VAL A 26 -8.10 -46.43 0.74
C VAL A 26 -6.85 -46.08 -0.06
N SER A 27 -7.01 -45.77 -1.35
CA SER A 27 -5.91 -45.44 -2.26
C SER A 27 -5.91 -43.99 -2.75
N GLN A 28 -7.01 -43.27 -2.55
CA GLN A 28 -7.21 -41.91 -3.06
C GLN A 28 -7.89 -41.01 -2.03
N VAL A 29 -7.72 -39.70 -2.24
CA VAL A 29 -8.40 -38.62 -1.53
C VAL A 29 -9.17 -37.79 -2.55
N SER A 30 -10.41 -37.43 -2.20
CA SER A 30 -11.19 -36.41 -2.90
C SER A 30 -11.10 -35.09 -2.14
N PHE A 31 -10.89 -34.01 -2.87
CA PHE A 31 -10.86 -32.64 -2.36
C PHE A 31 -12.06 -31.87 -2.89
N ALA A 32 -12.67 -31.07 -2.03
CA ALA A 32 -13.73 -30.14 -2.39
C ALA A 32 -13.46 -28.78 -1.73
N LEU A 33 -13.90 -27.71 -2.38
CA LEU A 33 -13.88 -26.36 -1.82
C LEU A 33 -15.30 -25.98 -1.39
N LYS A 34 -15.41 -25.38 -0.21
CA LYS A 34 -16.64 -24.82 0.34
C LYS A 34 -16.37 -23.39 0.78
N ASP A 35 -17.43 -22.62 0.97
CA ASP A 35 -17.36 -21.30 1.60
C ASP A 35 -16.27 -20.41 0.99
N THR A 36 -16.16 -20.50 -0.35
CA THR A 36 -15.15 -19.79 -1.15
C THR A 36 -15.62 -18.38 -1.42
N SER A 37 -14.77 -17.39 -1.13
CA SER A 37 -15.01 -16.01 -1.52
C SER A 37 -14.90 -15.83 -3.04
N ALA A 38 -15.42 -14.72 -3.53
CA ALA A 38 -15.28 -14.28 -4.91
C ALA A 38 -15.21 -12.75 -4.90
N PHE A 39 -14.11 -12.22 -4.38
CA PHE A 39 -13.87 -10.78 -4.33
C PHE A 39 -13.66 -10.23 -5.74
N THR A 40 -14.04 -8.97 -5.96
CA THR A 40 -13.75 -8.29 -7.24
C THR A 40 -12.25 -8.05 -7.37
N GLY A 41 -11.64 -8.43 -8.50
CA GLY A 41 -10.22 -8.29 -8.76
C GLY A 41 -9.36 -9.33 -8.05
N PHE A 42 -8.07 -9.05 -7.94
CA PHE A 42 -7.11 -9.93 -7.25
C PHE A 42 -6.40 -9.25 -6.08
N ALA A 43 -6.65 -7.95 -5.88
CA ALA A 43 -6.16 -7.10 -4.79
C ALA A 43 -7.14 -5.93 -4.62
N MET A 44 -6.97 -5.15 -3.55
CA MET A 44 -7.85 -4.01 -3.22
C MET A 44 -7.94 -2.94 -4.32
N ASN A 45 -6.92 -2.84 -5.19
CA ASN A 45 -6.81 -1.80 -6.22
C ASN A 45 -6.44 -2.34 -7.62
N ALA A 46 -6.66 -3.63 -7.89
CA ALA A 46 -6.30 -4.23 -9.16
C ALA A 46 -7.11 -5.48 -9.53
N GLY A 47 -7.28 -5.67 -10.84
CA GLY A 47 -8.13 -6.73 -11.40
C GLY A 47 -9.60 -6.33 -11.44
N SER A 48 -10.38 -7.13 -12.16
CA SER A 48 -11.83 -6.94 -12.31
C SER A 48 -12.59 -8.27 -12.35
N GLU A 49 -11.92 -9.37 -12.08
CA GLU A 49 -12.48 -10.71 -12.02
C GLU A 49 -13.49 -10.80 -10.88
N THR A 50 -14.55 -11.58 -11.03
CA THR A 50 -15.57 -11.77 -9.97
C THR A 50 -15.87 -13.24 -9.72
N THR A 51 -14.98 -14.11 -10.19
CA THR A 51 -15.08 -15.56 -10.02
C THR A 51 -14.61 -15.98 -8.64
N ALA A 52 -14.87 -17.24 -8.28
CA ALA A 52 -14.36 -17.80 -7.03
C ALA A 52 -12.84 -17.61 -6.89
N ASP A 53 -12.40 -17.16 -5.72
CA ASP A 53 -11.01 -16.82 -5.44
C ASP A 53 -10.12 -18.07 -5.36
N PHE A 54 -10.72 -19.25 -5.21
CA PHE A 54 -10.02 -20.52 -5.21
C PHE A 54 -10.63 -21.53 -6.16
N SER A 55 -9.76 -22.31 -6.82
CA SER A 55 -10.17 -23.48 -7.58
C SER A 55 -9.15 -24.62 -7.47
N LEU A 56 -9.62 -25.85 -7.65
CA LEU A 56 -8.75 -27.03 -7.69
C LEU A 56 -8.36 -27.34 -9.14
N ALA A 57 -7.06 -27.59 -9.39
CA ALA A 57 -6.63 -28.09 -10.69
C ALA A 57 -7.16 -29.51 -10.97
N THR A 58 -7.29 -30.31 -9.90
CA THR A 58 -7.89 -31.64 -9.88
C THR A 58 -8.57 -31.87 -8.53
N ALA A 59 -9.73 -32.52 -8.53
CA ALA A 59 -10.48 -32.83 -7.33
C ALA A 59 -10.03 -34.13 -6.64
N THR A 60 -9.15 -34.94 -7.26
CA THR A 60 -8.71 -36.21 -6.66
C THR A 60 -7.20 -36.41 -6.80
N ALA A 61 -6.62 -37.11 -5.83
CA ALA A 61 -5.22 -37.54 -5.86
C ALA A 61 -5.03 -38.90 -5.20
N SER A 62 -4.10 -39.70 -5.71
CA SER A 62 -3.70 -40.96 -5.10
C SER A 62 -2.62 -40.74 -4.03
N PHE A 63 -2.59 -41.58 -3.00
CA PHE A 63 -1.51 -41.58 -2.03
C PHE A 63 -0.20 -42.00 -2.69
N SER A 64 0.86 -41.23 -2.43
CA SER A 64 2.21 -41.50 -2.93
C SER A 64 2.98 -42.42 -1.97
N ALA A 65 4.22 -42.77 -2.32
CA ALA A 65 5.08 -43.61 -1.49
C ALA A 65 5.35 -43.02 -0.09
N ASP A 66 5.21 -41.70 0.07
CA ASP A 66 5.32 -41.00 1.36
C ASP A 66 4.01 -40.92 2.15
N HIS A 67 2.98 -41.67 1.72
CA HIS A 67 1.66 -41.73 2.33
C HIS A 67 0.88 -40.40 2.31
N THR A 68 1.20 -39.50 1.40
CA THR A 68 0.44 -38.26 1.19
C THR A 68 -0.20 -38.20 -0.20
N ALA A 69 -1.35 -37.53 -0.29
CA ALA A 69 -2.02 -37.20 -1.54
C ALA A 69 -1.95 -35.68 -1.76
N ARG A 70 -1.68 -35.24 -2.99
CA ARG A 70 -1.41 -33.83 -3.29
C ARG A 70 -2.22 -33.34 -4.48
N VAL A 71 -2.86 -32.18 -4.32
CA VAL A 71 -3.51 -31.45 -5.41
C VAL A 71 -3.05 -30.00 -5.41
N GLU A 72 -3.12 -29.37 -6.58
CA GLU A 72 -2.86 -27.94 -6.71
C GLU A 72 -4.15 -27.16 -6.43
N LEU A 73 -4.04 -26.21 -5.51
CA LEU A 73 -5.04 -25.20 -5.22
C LEU A 73 -4.58 -23.90 -5.87
N LEU A 74 -5.38 -23.43 -6.81
CA LEU A 74 -5.18 -22.16 -7.51
C LEU A 74 -5.85 -21.07 -6.68
N CYS A 75 -5.08 -20.04 -6.35
CA CYS A 75 -5.49 -18.84 -5.63
C CYS A 75 -5.51 -17.69 -6.63
N HIS A 76 -6.68 -17.11 -6.87
CA HIS A 76 -6.90 -16.04 -7.83
C HIS A 76 -6.91 -14.65 -7.18
N ASP A 77 -7.13 -14.58 -5.86
CA ASP A 77 -7.14 -13.35 -5.06
C ASP A 77 -6.28 -13.50 -3.80
N TYR A 78 -5.43 -12.52 -3.50
CA TYR A 78 -4.48 -12.61 -2.38
C TYR A 78 -5.16 -12.53 -0.99
N GLY A 79 -6.34 -11.94 -0.86
CA GLY A 79 -7.12 -11.89 0.38
C GLY A 79 -8.31 -12.86 0.40
N GLY A 80 -8.50 -13.63 -0.67
CA GLY A 80 -9.57 -14.62 -0.74
C GLY A 80 -9.45 -15.68 0.35
N PHE A 81 -10.55 -16.38 0.61
CA PHE A 81 -10.61 -17.53 1.49
C PHE A 81 -11.45 -18.68 0.94
N THR A 82 -11.23 -19.88 1.47
CA THR A 82 -12.05 -21.09 1.23
C THR A 82 -11.90 -22.09 2.37
N THR A 83 -12.86 -22.99 2.51
CA THR A 83 -12.74 -24.18 3.36
C THR A 83 -12.46 -25.39 2.46
N VAL A 84 -11.29 -25.99 2.61
CA VAL A 84 -10.90 -27.21 1.93
C VAL A 84 -11.44 -28.40 2.70
N GLN A 85 -12.24 -29.24 2.06
CA GLN A 85 -12.64 -30.55 2.57
C GLN A 85 -11.84 -31.65 1.86
N ALA A 86 -11.27 -32.58 2.62
CA ALA A 86 -10.61 -33.79 2.11
C ALA A 86 -11.33 -35.04 2.62
N SER A 87 -11.68 -35.96 1.72
CA SER A 87 -12.38 -37.20 2.04
C SER A 87 -11.65 -38.43 1.50
N ALA A 88 -11.45 -39.44 2.34
CA ALA A 88 -10.73 -40.68 1.99
C ALA A 88 -11.34 -41.88 2.73
N GLY A 89 -11.99 -42.78 1.99
CA GLY A 89 -12.85 -43.81 2.59
C GLY A 89 -13.99 -43.16 3.37
N ASP A 90 -14.16 -43.54 4.63
CA ASP A 90 -15.19 -42.98 5.53
C ASP A 90 -14.69 -41.77 6.35
N GLN A 91 -13.45 -41.32 6.12
CA GLN A 91 -12.83 -40.23 6.88
C GLN A 91 -12.93 -38.91 6.12
N THR A 92 -13.20 -37.83 6.84
CA THR A 92 -13.24 -36.46 6.31
C THR A 92 -12.48 -35.51 7.23
N ALA A 93 -11.75 -34.57 6.64
CA ALA A 93 -11.10 -33.47 7.33
C ALA A 93 -11.39 -32.14 6.62
N GLU A 94 -11.48 -31.05 7.38
CA GLU A 94 -11.69 -29.70 6.84
C GLU A 94 -10.61 -28.74 7.36
N MET A 95 -10.23 -27.78 6.53
CA MET A 95 -9.25 -26.75 6.87
C MET A 95 -9.60 -25.45 6.16
N ARG A 96 -9.59 -24.34 6.91
CA ARG A 96 -9.72 -22.98 6.35
C ARG A 96 -8.40 -22.55 5.71
N VAL A 97 -8.48 -21.95 4.53
CA VAL A 97 -7.34 -21.39 3.79
C VAL A 97 -7.67 -19.95 3.40
N PRO A 98 -6.88 -18.95 3.83
CA PRO A 98 -5.80 -19.06 4.82
C PRO A 98 -6.32 -19.56 6.18
N LYS A 99 -5.41 -20.00 7.05
CA LYS A 99 -5.78 -20.49 8.38
C LYS A 99 -6.40 -19.36 9.21
N ASP A 100 -7.60 -19.59 9.75
CA ASP A 100 -8.38 -18.66 10.57
C ASP A 100 -9.19 -19.50 11.59
N ASP A 101 -8.61 -19.72 12.76
CA ASP A 101 -9.15 -20.53 13.86
C ASP A 101 -10.18 -19.73 14.68
N ASN A 102 -10.13 -18.39 14.63
CA ASN A 102 -10.97 -17.51 15.44
C ASN A 102 -12.22 -16.99 14.68
N GLY A 103 -12.26 -17.13 13.36
CA GLY A 103 -13.38 -16.81 12.49
C GLY A 103 -13.54 -15.33 12.16
N ASN A 104 -12.51 -14.50 12.34
CA ASN A 104 -12.55 -13.06 12.06
C ASN A 104 -12.13 -12.70 10.62
N TRP A 105 -11.89 -13.71 9.76
CA TRP A 105 -11.49 -13.57 8.36
C TRP A 105 -10.07 -13.04 8.13
N LEU A 106 -9.31 -12.81 9.20
CA LEU A 106 -7.88 -12.53 9.11
C LEU A 106 -7.11 -13.84 9.26
N PRO A 107 -5.92 -13.96 8.66
CA PRO A 107 -5.13 -15.16 8.84
C PRO A 107 -4.45 -15.17 10.22
N ASP A 108 -4.45 -16.32 10.90
CA ASP A 108 -3.67 -16.51 12.14
C ASP A 108 -2.16 -16.57 11.89
N GLY A 109 -1.71 -16.50 10.63
CA GLY A 109 -0.30 -16.48 10.26
C GLY A 109 -0.08 -16.37 8.74
N GLY A 110 1.13 -16.02 8.34
CA GLY A 110 1.47 -15.82 6.93
C GLY A 110 1.09 -14.45 6.36
N TRP A 111 0.57 -13.53 7.18
CA TRP A 111 0.46 -12.11 6.82
C TRP A 111 1.84 -11.46 6.91
N LYS A 112 2.58 -11.57 5.80
CA LYS A 112 3.89 -10.93 5.65
C LYS A 112 3.73 -9.49 5.20
N VAL A 113 4.16 -8.56 6.05
CA VAL A 113 4.20 -7.13 5.76
C VAL A 113 5.35 -6.85 4.80
N ILE A 114 5.06 -6.18 3.69
CA ILE A 114 6.08 -5.82 2.70
C ILE A 114 6.21 -4.30 2.61
N ALA A 115 7.42 -3.80 2.87
CA ALA A 115 7.79 -2.42 2.60
C ALA A 115 9.07 -2.37 1.76
N ASN A 116 9.12 -1.47 0.78
CA ASN A 116 10.27 -1.30 -0.12
C ASN A 116 10.76 -2.61 -0.78
N GLY A 117 9.83 -3.53 -1.09
CA GLY A 117 10.13 -4.82 -1.72
C GLY A 117 10.73 -5.87 -0.78
N GLN A 118 10.76 -5.62 0.54
CA GLN A 118 11.27 -6.54 1.54
C GLN A 118 10.19 -6.91 2.55
N VAL A 119 10.19 -8.16 3.01
CA VAL A 119 9.38 -8.57 4.16
C VAL A 119 9.99 -7.92 5.39
N ILE A 120 9.25 -7.01 6.01
CA ILE A 120 9.70 -6.25 7.19
C ILE A 120 9.07 -6.76 8.50
N GLY A 121 8.06 -7.62 8.40
CA GLY A 121 7.38 -8.19 9.54
C GLY A 121 6.38 -9.27 9.15
N GLU A 122 5.87 -9.95 10.17
CA GLU A 122 4.77 -10.89 10.05
C GLU A 122 3.74 -10.55 11.13
N ILE A 123 2.50 -10.34 10.71
CA ILE A 123 1.38 -10.09 11.62
C ILE A 123 0.82 -11.45 12.01
N MET A 124 0.83 -11.71 13.31
CA MET A 124 0.09 -12.81 13.91
C MET A 124 -1.21 -12.22 14.41
N ASP A 125 -2.34 -12.71 13.92
CA ASP A 125 -3.62 -12.25 14.40
C ASP A 125 -3.87 -12.79 15.82
N THR A 126 -3.62 -11.93 16.81
CA THR A 126 -3.93 -12.19 18.22
C THR A 126 -5.19 -11.43 18.65
N GLY A 127 -6.20 -11.34 17.79
CA GLY A 127 -7.49 -10.70 18.08
C GLY A 127 -7.71 -9.35 17.43
N LEU A 128 -7.12 -9.12 16.24
CA LEU A 128 -7.45 -7.98 15.41
C LEU A 128 -8.91 -8.08 14.95
N ALA A 129 -9.63 -6.96 14.95
CA ALA A 129 -10.96 -6.91 14.37
C ALA A 129 -10.84 -6.64 12.87
N THR A 130 -11.55 -7.41 12.04
CA THR A 130 -11.48 -7.35 10.57
C THR A 130 -11.82 -5.96 10.00
N ASP A 131 -12.65 -5.22 10.72
CA ASP A 131 -13.21 -3.92 10.37
C ASP A 131 -12.63 -2.75 11.17
N ALA A 132 -11.55 -2.97 11.93
CA ALA A 132 -10.84 -1.91 12.66
C ALA A 132 -9.69 -1.33 11.82
N ASP A 133 -9.36 -0.07 12.13
CA ASP A 133 -8.32 0.76 11.51
C ASP A 133 -7.35 1.18 12.64
N GLU A 134 -6.32 0.37 12.88
CA GLU A 134 -5.49 0.36 14.11
C GLU A 134 -4.15 1.11 13.94
N ASP A 135 -3.99 1.86 12.85
CA ASP A 135 -2.72 2.51 12.51
C ASP A 135 -2.37 3.68 13.42
N VAL A 136 -1.71 3.38 14.53
CA VAL A 136 -1.27 4.40 15.51
C VAL A 136 0.09 5.02 15.18
N ASN A 137 0.85 4.48 14.22
CA ASN A 137 2.20 4.96 13.92
C ASN A 137 2.33 5.51 12.49
N PRO A 138 2.95 6.69 12.30
CA PRO A 138 3.33 7.63 13.34
C PRO A 138 2.06 8.21 14.00
N MET A 139 2.18 8.67 15.25
CA MET A 139 1.04 9.20 16.01
C MET A 139 0.34 10.38 15.31
N GLY A 140 1.06 11.13 14.47
CA GLY A 140 0.44 12.18 13.68
C GLY A 140 -0.17 13.28 14.55
N ASN A 141 -1.34 13.73 14.14
CA ASN A 141 -2.24 14.62 14.87
C ASN A 141 -2.98 13.95 16.06
N GLY A 142 -2.68 12.68 16.38
CA GLY A 142 -3.38 11.90 17.40
C GLY A 142 -4.65 11.22 16.91
N VAL A 143 -4.88 11.17 15.59
CA VAL A 143 -5.95 10.37 14.98
C VAL A 143 -5.36 9.03 14.56
N ASP A 144 -5.86 7.96 15.17
CA ASP A 144 -5.51 6.58 14.83
C ASP A 144 -5.98 6.27 13.41
N GLY A 145 -5.35 5.34 12.73
CA GLY A 145 -5.80 4.86 11.44
C GLY A 145 -5.42 5.70 10.21
N ASP A 146 -5.50 5.09 9.04
CA ASP A 146 -5.28 5.74 7.74
C ASP A 146 -6.44 5.60 6.75
N GLY A 147 -7.56 5.05 7.23
CA GLY A 147 -8.77 4.84 6.44
C GLY A 147 -8.87 3.44 5.83
N LEU A 148 -7.88 2.57 6.04
CA LEU A 148 -7.94 1.15 5.70
C LEU A 148 -8.35 0.33 6.91
N VAL A 149 -9.22 -0.65 6.70
CA VAL A 149 -9.45 -1.68 7.74
C VAL A 149 -8.45 -2.82 7.61
N ASN A 150 -8.20 -3.52 8.72
CA ASN A 150 -7.28 -4.66 8.80
C ASN A 150 -7.47 -5.69 7.68
N PHE A 151 -8.72 -5.95 7.23
CA PHE A 151 -8.93 -6.87 6.11
C PHE A 151 -8.45 -6.31 4.77
N GLU A 152 -8.60 -5.01 4.52
CA GLU A 152 -8.11 -4.36 3.29
C GLU A 152 -6.59 -4.40 3.23
N GLU A 153 -5.96 -4.13 4.36
CA GLU A 153 -4.51 -4.20 4.54
C GLU A 153 -3.97 -5.62 4.39
N PHE A 154 -4.67 -6.60 4.99
CA PHE A 154 -4.40 -8.00 4.80
C PHE A 154 -4.51 -8.32 3.32
N ARG A 155 -5.68 -8.16 2.69
CA ARG A 155 -5.89 -8.47 1.26
C ARG A 155 -4.85 -7.79 0.38
N GLY A 156 -4.47 -6.58 0.72
CA GLY A 156 -3.33 -5.86 0.19
C GLY A 156 -3.58 -5.25 -1.18
N PHE A 157 -2.55 -4.58 -1.67
CA PHE A 157 -2.61 -3.68 -2.81
C PHE A 157 -1.60 -4.09 -3.87
N ALA A 158 -1.95 -3.85 -5.12
CA ALA A 158 -0.98 -3.80 -6.20
C ALA A 158 -0.22 -2.47 -6.14
N VAL A 159 1.09 -2.55 -6.00
CA VAL A 159 2.02 -1.42 -5.94
C VAL A 159 3.06 -1.63 -7.05
N ARG A 160 2.92 -0.85 -8.13
CA ARG A 160 3.77 -0.97 -9.33
C ARG A 160 3.82 -2.40 -9.92
N GLY A 161 2.66 -3.06 -9.97
CA GLY A 161 2.51 -4.41 -10.49
C GLY A 161 2.86 -5.54 -9.51
N GLU A 162 3.36 -5.23 -8.32
CA GLU A 162 3.63 -6.21 -7.26
C GLU A 162 2.51 -6.20 -6.21
N HIS A 163 2.15 -7.35 -5.66
CA HIS A 163 1.23 -7.39 -4.50
C HIS A 163 1.98 -7.09 -3.21
N ARG A 164 1.35 -6.29 -2.34
CA ARG A 164 1.85 -5.94 -1.01
C ARG A 164 0.71 -5.95 -0.01
N ARG A 165 0.86 -6.74 1.05
CA ARG A 165 0.08 -6.57 2.27
C ARG A 165 0.71 -5.46 3.11
N THR A 166 -0.12 -4.62 3.71
CA THR A 166 0.33 -3.53 4.57
C THR A 166 0.37 -3.96 6.04
N ASN A 167 0.63 -3.02 6.95
CA ASN A 167 0.81 -3.27 8.37
C ASN A 167 -0.23 -2.50 9.16
N PRO A 168 -1.12 -3.18 9.90
CA PRO A 168 -2.25 -2.56 10.61
C PRO A 168 -1.87 -1.67 11.79
N PHE A 169 -0.58 -1.43 11.98
CA PHE A 169 -0.03 -0.59 13.02
C PHE A 169 0.82 0.54 12.44
N GLN A 170 0.84 0.74 11.12
CA GLN A 170 1.64 1.71 10.39
C GLN A 170 0.83 2.36 9.27
N LYS A 171 0.58 3.65 9.41
CA LYS A 171 -0.09 4.48 8.42
C LYS A 171 0.57 4.34 7.05
N ASP A 172 -0.25 4.09 6.04
CA ASP A 172 0.13 4.02 4.65
C ASP A 172 -0.23 5.30 3.89
N LEU A 173 0.56 5.58 2.86
CA LEU A 173 0.34 6.68 1.93
C LEU A 173 0.59 6.19 0.51
N PHE A 174 -0.47 6.18 -0.29
CA PHE A 174 -0.42 5.84 -1.70
C PHE A 174 -0.18 7.10 -2.53
N ILE A 175 0.81 7.05 -3.43
CA ILE A 175 1.19 8.18 -4.27
C ILE A 175 1.41 7.70 -5.70
N TYR A 176 0.70 8.31 -6.64
CA TYR A 176 1.01 8.26 -8.06
C TYR A 176 1.79 9.53 -8.45
N SER A 177 2.81 9.37 -9.28
CA SER A 177 3.56 10.49 -9.85
C SER A 177 3.86 10.23 -11.32
N GLU A 178 3.57 11.19 -12.18
CA GLU A 178 3.96 11.15 -13.59
C GLU A 178 5.37 11.71 -13.83
N LEU A 179 5.98 12.32 -12.82
CA LEU A 179 7.29 12.95 -12.92
C LEU A 179 8.42 11.92 -12.87
N PRO A 180 9.54 12.15 -13.59
CA PRO A 180 10.72 11.27 -13.53
C PRO A 180 11.30 11.12 -12.11
N GLN A 181 11.12 12.14 -11.27
CA GLN A 181 11.54 12.17 -9.88
C GLN A 181 10.69 11.27 -8.95
N ASN A 182 9.63 10.65 -9.49
CA ASN A 182 8.69 9.84 -8.73
C ASN A 182 8.10 10.64 -7.55
N ILE A 183 8.19 10.12 -6.32
CA ILE A 183 7.69 10.80 -5.12
C ILE A 183 8.69 11.81 -4.51
N GLY A 184 9.84 12.04 -5.14
CA GLY A 184 10.84 13.00 -4.67
C GLY A 184 11.22 12.82 -3.20
N ASP A 185 11.34 13.93 -2.48
CA ASP A 185 11.73 13.93 -1.06
C ASP A 185 10.57 13.51 -0.13
N ALA A 186 9.36 13.26 -0.66
CA ALA A 186 8.28 12.65 0.11
C ALA A 186 8.63 11.22 0.59
N ILE A 187 9.67 10.61 0.01
CA ILE A 187 10.26 9.36 0.54
C ILE A 187 10.65 9.46 2.02
N ASN A 188 10.96 10.68 2.50
CA ASN A 188 11.38 10.94 3.87
C ASN A 188 10.21 11.17 4.83
N LEU A 189 8.95 11.13 4.37
CA LEU A 189 7.79 11.16 5.27
C LEU A 189 7.82 9.94 6.20
N PRO A 190 7.47 10.10 7.49
CA PRO A 190 7.55 9.05 8.51
C PRO A 190 6.37 8.06 8.46
N VAL A 191 5.83 7.79 7.27
CA VAL A 191 4.77 6.80 7.01
C VAL A 191 5.31 5.69 6.12
N THR A 192 4.53 4.64 5.87
CA THR A 192 4.81 3.70 4.80
C THR A 192 4.33 4.29 3.48
N LYS A 193 5.20 4.35 2.46
CA LYS A 193 4.87 4.97 1.16
C LYS A 193 4.72 3.88 0.10
N HIS A 194 3.64 3.97 -0.67
CA HIS A 194 3.39 3.10 -1.81
C HIS A 194 3.32 3.92 -3.10
N SER A 195 4.39 3.83 -3.90
CA SER A 195 4.38 4.40 -5.25
C SER A 195 3.59 3.48 -6.17
N ILE A 196 2.48 3.98 -6.71
CA ILE A 196 1.53 3.21 -7.54
C ILE A 196 1.48 3.74 -8.98
N PHE A 197 0.89 2.96 -9.87
CA PHE A 197 0.54 3.40 -11.22
C PHE A 197 -0.86 4.02 -11.27
N GLN A 198 -1.12 4.81 -12.31
CA GLN A 198 -2.40 5.49 -12.47
C GLN A 198 -3.60 4.53 -12.50
N ASN A 199 -3.43 3.36 -13.12
CA ASN A 199 -4.47 2.33 -13.22
C ASN A 199 -4.66 1.50 -11.95
N GLN A 200 -3.97 1.86 -10.86
CA GLN A 200 -4.09 1.24 -9.53
C GLN A 200 -4.86 2.17 -8.56
N MET A 201 -5.60 3.12 -9.13
CA MET A 201 -6.55 4.00 -8.46
C MET A 201 -7.82 4.02 -9.32
N ASP A 202 -8.98 4.12 -8.70
CA ASP A 202 -10.25 4.34 -9.41
C ASP A 202 -10.49 5.86 -9.61
N ALA A 203 -11.69 6.20 -10.08
CA ALA A 203 -12.22 7.56 -10.05
C ALA A 203 -11.97 8.20 -8.67
N ASP A 204 -11.71 9.51 -8.69
CA ASP A 204 -11.41 10.31 -7.51
C ASP A 204 -10.17 9.89 -6.72
N ARG A 205 -9.32 8.98 -7.26
CA ARG A 205 -8.07 8.49 -6.66
C ARG A 205 -8.28 7.46 -5.53
N VAL A 206 -9.47 6.85 -5.45
CA VAL A 206 -9.75 5.80 -4.47
C VAL A 206 -8.84 4.61 -4.73
N ILE A 207 -8.24 4.05 -3.68
CA ILE A 207 -7.35 2.88 -3.79
C ILE A 207 -7.95 1.59 -3.24
N ASN A 208 -8.96 1.63 -2.40
CA ASN A 208 -9.61 0.42 -1.84
C ASN A 208 -10.93 0.07 -2.55
N PHE A 209 -11.00 0.25 -3.88
CA PHE A 209 -12.25 0.16 -4.63
C PHE A 209 -12.79 -1.28 -4.80
N ASN A 210 -11.95 -2.31 -4.71
CA ASN A 210 -12.33 -3.70 -4.96
C ASN A 210 -12.98 -4.41 -3.76
N ARG A 211 -13.95 -3.78 -3.08
CA ARG A 211 -14.53 -4.32 -1.82
C ARG A 211 -15.60 -5.40 -1.96
N SER A 212 -16.21 -5.53 -3.14
CA SER A 212 -17.35 -6.41 -3.34
C SER A 212 -16.93 -7.88 -3.33
N ASN A 213 -17.76 -8.73 -2.73
CA ASN A 213 -17.62 -10.18 -2.73
C ASN A 213 -18.95 -10.79 -3.17
N SER A 214 -18.93 -11.57 -4.24
CA SER A 214 -20.11 -12.29 -4.74
C SER A 214 -20.19 -13.73 -4.24
N GLY A 215 -19.15 -14.20 -3.54
CA GLY A 215 -19.03 -15.54 -2.98
C GLY A 215 -19.47 -15.61 -1.53
N PHE A 216 -18.88 -16.54 -0.78
CA PHE A 216 -19.13 -16.68 0.65
C PHE A 216 -18.52 -15.52 1.44
N GLY A 217 -19.16 -15.14 2.54
CA GLY A 217 -18.59 -14.23 3.54
C GLY A 217 -18.63 -12.75 3.16
N GLY A 218 -19.68 -12.27 2.49
CA GLY A 218 -20.02 -10.84 2.43
C GLY A 218 -18.98 -9.89 1.82
N SER A 219 -19.38 -8.65 1.52
CA SER A 219 -18.42 -7.62 1.07
C SER A 219 -17.56 -7.12 2.24
N ILE A 220 -16.35 -6.65 1.93
CA ILE A 220 -15.42 -6.11 2.94
C ILE A 220 -16.07 -4.89 3.61
N PRO A 221 -16.15 -4.85 4.95
CA PRO A 221 -16.60 -3.65 5.66
C PRO A 221 -15.60 -2.53 5.41
N THR A 222 -16.09 -1.31 5.16
CA THR A 222 -15.24 -0.13 4.93
C THR A 222 -15.65 0.97 5.89
N ILE A 223 -14.67 1.68 6.42
CA ILE A 223 -14.90 2.90 7.20
C ILE A 223 -14.76 4.12 6.29
N PHE A 224 -13.82 4.10 5.35
CA PHE A 224 -13.55 5.18 4.39
C PHE A 224 -13.10 4.66 3.03
N ASP A 225 -13.39 5.42 1.97
CA ASP A 225 -12.65 5.30 0.71
C ASP A 225 -11.28 5.96 0.93
N GLN A 226 -10.19 5.20 0.94
CA GLN A 226 -8.84 5.77 1.07
C GLN A 226 -8.40 6.32 -0.29
N HIS A 227 -7.86 7.54 -0.29
CA HIS A 227 -7.47 8.23 -1.51
C HIS A 227 -5.94 8.28 -1.62
N ALA A 228 -5.42 8.08 -2.82
CA ALA A 228 -4.03 8.37 -3.13
C ALA A 228 -3.81 9.87 -3.42
N LEU A 229 -2.56 10.31 -3.25
CA LEU A 229 -2.09 11.58 -3.78
C LEU A 229 -1.60 11.40 -5.23
N MET A 230 -1.87 12.39 -6.07
CA MET A 230 -1.47 12.39 -7.48
C MET A 230 -0.57 13.59 -7.77
N VAL A 231 0.67 13.34 -8.18
CA VAL A 231 1.67 14.35 -8.52
C VAL A 231 1.80 14.45 -10.04
N ILE A 232 1.59 15.65 -10.59
CA ILE A 232 1.67 15.94 -12.02
C ILE A 232 2.61 17.12 -12.34
N ASP A 233 3.06 17.21 -13.58
CA ASP A 233 3.69 18.41 -14.10
C ASP A 233 2.64 19.48 -14.41
N GLY A 234 2.70 20.60 -13.68
CA GLY A 234 1.88 21.77 -13.92
C GLY A 234 2.40 22.66 -15.06
N GLY A 235 3.58 22.38 -15.60
CA GLY A 235 4.27 23.17 -16.62
C GLY A 235 4.89 24.43 -16.03
N PHE A 236 4.42 25.60 -16.48
CA PHE A 236 4.93 26.91 -16.07
C PHE A 236 3.84 27.76 -15.43
N LYS A 237 4.12 28.40 -14.29
CA LYS A 237 3.19 29.29 -13.59
C LYS A 237 3.92 30.44 -12.88
N LEU A 238 3.38 31.65 -13.04
CA LEU A 238 3.79 32.85 -12.31
C LEU A 238 2.63 33.38 -11.46
N ILE A 239 2.94 33.93 -10.28
CA ILE A 239 2.07 34.86 -9.55
C ILE A 239 2.48 36.28 -9.94
N GLY A 240 1.50 37.06 -10.38
CA GLY A 240 1.74 38.42 -10.87
C GLY A 240 2.61 38.42 -12.13
N ARG A 241 3.56 39.36 -12.22
CA ARG A 241 4.41 39.55 -13.41
C ARG A 241 5.79 38.88 -13.32
N SER A 242 6.17 38.30 -12.19
CA SER A 242 7.58 37.92 -12.00
C SER A 242 7.89 36.88 -10.92
N SER A 243 6.93 36.39 -10.14
CA SER A 243 7.21 35.42 -9.08
C SER A 243 6.80 34.01 -9.51
N PRO A 244 7.75 33.10 -9.80
CA PRO A 244 7.41 31.72 -10.15
C PRO A 244 6.70 31.01 -9.00
N VAL A 245 5.73 30.17 -9.35
CA VAL A 245 5.15 29.16 -8.45
C VAL A 245 5.83 27.85 -8.76
N PHE A 246 6.37 27.19 -7.75
CA PHE A 246 7.11 25.94 -7.93
C PHE A 246 6.21 24.72 -7.74
N GLY A 247 5.28 24.78 -6.79
CA GLY A 247 4.33 23.73 -6.50
C GLY A 247 2.96 24.29 -6.08
N GLU A 248 1.93 23.45 -6.15
CA GLU A 248 0.59 23.75 -5.66
C GLU A 248 -0.14 22.46 -5.26
N THR A 249 -0.45 22.35 -3.97
CA THR A 249 -1.44 21.41 -3.43
C THR A 249 -2.78 22.12 -3.24
N SER A 250 -3.87 21.44 -3.62
CA SER A 250 -5.22 22.04 -3.64
C SER A 250 -5.72 22.50 -2.26
N VAL A 251 -5.40 21.73 -1.24
CA VAL A 251 -5.80 21.93 0.16
C VAL A 251 -4.69 21.40 1.06
N VAL A 252 -4.36 22.08 2.15
CA VAL A 252 -3.55 21.47 3.22
C VAL A 252 -4.47 20.59 4.06
N GLY A 253 -4.27 19.28 4.02
CA GLY A 253 -5.16 18.31 4.63
C GLY A 253 -4.79 16.88 4.25
N SER A 254 -5.61 15.91 4.63
CA SER A 254 -5.43 14.51 4.25
C SER A 254 -5.63 14.26 2.74
N PRO A 255 -5.20 13.09 2.22
CA PRO A 255 -5.48 12.69 0.85
C PRO A 255 -6.98 12.71 0.48
N ASN A 256 -7.86 12.41 1.44
CA ASN A 256 -9.31 12.36 1.27
C ASN A 256 -9.96 13.73 0.99
N VAL A 257 -9.35 14.82 1.45
CA VAL A 257 -9.86 16.18 1.19
C VAL A 257 -9.26 16.84 -0.04
N GLN A 258 -8.32 16.18 -0.73
CA GLN A 258 -7.73 16.72 -1.95
C GLN A 258 -8.78 16.78 -3.07
N THR A 259 -8.87 17.92 -3.75
CA THR A 259 -9.85 18.14 -4.82
C THR A 259 -9.26 17.95 -6.22
N GLY A 260 -7.96 17.70 -6.31
CA GLY A 260 -7.25 17.51 -7.56
C GLY A 260 -5.81 17.09 -7.35
N PRO A 261 -5.03 17.00 -8.44
CA PRO A 261 -3.62 16.65 -8.36
C PRO A 261 -2.79 17.75 -7.70
N ILE A 262 -1.73 17.31 -7.05
CA ILE A 262 -0.59 18.12 -6.65
C ILE A 262 0.19 18.48 -7.92
N LYS A 263 0.37 19.77 -8.17
CA LYS A 263 1.07 20.26 -9.36
C LYS A 263 2.48 20.69 -9.00
N ILE A 264 3.46 20.19 -9.75
CA ILE A 264 4.83 20.66 -9.69
C ILE A 264 5.13 21.38 -11.00
N TYR A 265 5.50 22.64 -10.94
CA TYR A 265 5.75 23.47 -12.12
C TYR A 265 7.22 23.36 -12.52
N THR A 266 7.58 22.27 -13.21
CA THR A 266 8.99 21.96 -13.54
C THR A 266 9.65 23.07 -14.36
N LEU A 267 8.89 23.75 -15.22
CA LEU A 267 9.40 24.90 -15.99
C LEU A 267 9.57 26.15 -15.12
N SER A 268 8.75 26.34 -14.09
CA SER A 268 8.95 27.43 -13.13
C SER A 268 10.21 27.22 -12.30
N ILE A 269 10.45 25.97 -11.90
CA ILE A 269 11.70 25.56 -11.21
C ILE A 269 12.88 25.89 -12.11
N ARG A 270 12.88 25.43 -13.36
CA ARG A 270 13.95 25.71 -14.33
C ARG A 270 14.17 27.20 -14.59
N PHE A 271 13.08 27.97 -14.69
CA PHE A 271 13.17 29.43 -14.82
C PHE A 271 13.90 30.10 -13.65
N ALA A 272 13.76 29.57 -12.43
CA ALA A 272 14.42 30.10 -11.25
C ALA A 272 15.79 29.46 -10.97
N SER A 273 16.06 28.31 -11.56
CA SER A 273 17.27 27.50 -11.35
C SER A 273 18.49 28.18 -11.98
N PRO A 274 19.63 28.29 -11.26
CA PRO A 274 20.88 28.74 -11.85
C PRO A 274 21.60 27.59 -12.57
N PRO A 275 22.48 27.90 -13.53
CA PRO A 275 22.92 29.23 -13.94
C PRO A 275 22.08 29.88 -15.04
N ASN A 276 21.19 29.13 -15.71
CA ASN A 276 20.55 29.62 -16.93
C ASN A 276 19.32 30.50 -16.67
N ASN A 277 18.60 30.28 -15.57
CA ASN A 277 17.42 31.06 -15.16
C ASN A 277 16.41 31.26 -16.30
N ASN A 278 16.14 30.20 -17.07
CA ASN A 278 15.22 30.23 -18.20
C ASN A 278 14.52 28.88 -18.37
N ILE A 279 13.42 28.81 -19.13
CA ILE A 279 12.63 27.59 -19.25
C ILE A 279 13.20 26.54 -20.23
N PHE A 280 14.24 26.90 -21.00
CA PHE A 280 14.70 26.12 -22.16
C PHE A 280 15.89 25.21 -21.85
N ASN A 281 16.79 25.67 -20.98
CA ASN A 281 18.01 24.95 -20.65
C ASN A 281 17.82 24.21 -19.32
N VAL A 282 18.04 22.89 -19.33
CA VAL A 282 18.07 22.11 -18.08
C VAL A 282 19.25 22.57 -17.23
N ASP A 283 18.98 22.92 -15.97
CA ASP A 283 19.98 23.35 -15.02
C ASP A 283 20.38 22.22 -14.05
N PRO A 284 21.60 22.25 -13.47
CA PRO A 284 22.09 21.19 -12.57
C PRO A 284 21.22 20.96 -11.33
N PHE A 285 20.45 21.97 -10.90
CA PHE A 285 19.62 21.92 -9.69
C PHE A 285 18.15 21.59 -9.98
N ASP A 286 17.73 21.49 -11.24
CA ASP A 286 16.33 21.23 -11.61
C ASP A 286 15.79 19.98 -10.92
N ASP A 287 16.57 18.90 -10.98
CA ASP A 287 16.18 17.59 -10.46
C ASP A 287 16.02 17.62 -8.93
N GLU A 288 17.01 18.16 -8.22
CA GLU A 288 16.97 18.29 -6.76
C GLU A 288 15.79 19.14 -6.31
N LYS A 289 15.55 20.26 -6.98
CA LYS A 289 14.51 21.22 -6.60
C LYS A 289 13.13 20.71 -6.95
N THR A 290 13.03 19.93 -8.02
CA THR A 290 11.81 19.18 -8.33
C THR A 290 11.52 18.16 -7.23
N ARG A 291 12.50 17.37 -6.79
CA ARG A 291 12.31 16.42 -5.66
C ARG A 291 11.87 17.11 -4.36
N GLN A 292 12.49 18.24 -4.03
CA GLN A 292 12.17 19.03 -2.83
C GLN A 292 10.76 19.61 -2.92
N THR A 293 10.40 20.17 -4.07
CA THR A 293 9.04 20.69 -4.30
C THR A 293 8.01 19.56 -4.20
N ILE A 294 8.29 18.36 -4.73
CA ILE A 294 7.40 17.21 -4.55
C ILE A 294 7.23 16.89 -3.06
N GLY A 295 8.33 16.79 -2.29
CA GLY A 295 8.25 16.55 -0.85
C GLY A 295 7.44 17.61 -0.10
N HIS A 296 7.64 18.88 -0.43
CA HIS A 296 6.92 20.00 0.15
C HIS A 296 5.40 19.91 -0.11
N GLU A 297 5.02 19.77 -1.37
CA GLU A 297 3.61 19.75 -1.75
C GLU A 297 2.89 18.47 -1.32
N VAL A 298 3.58 17.31 -1.36
CA VAL A 298 3.05 16.06 -0.77
C VAL A 298 2.90 16.20 0.74
N GLY A 299 3.79 16.92 1.42
CA GLY A 299 3.65 17.28 2.84
C GLY A 299 2.35 18.04 3.12
N HIS A 300 1.99 19.01 2.29
CA HIS A 300 0.68 19.66 2.35
C HIS A 300 -0.48 18.68 2.12
N GLY A 301 -0.29 17.72 1.22
CA GLY A 301 -1.24 16.63 0.93
C GLY A 301 -1.45 15.64 2.07
N VAL A 302 -0.65 15.73 3.14
CA VAL A 302 -0.83 14.99 4.40
C VAL A 302 -0.93 15.92 5.61
N ASN A 303 -1.51 17.10 5.41
CA ASN A 303 -1.83 18.10 6.44
C ASN A 303 -0.63 18.77 7.14
N ILE A 304 0.57 18.74 6.57
CA ILE A 304 1.70 19.46 7.15
C ILE A 304 1.67 20.92 6.64
N VAL A 305 1.57 21.89 7.55
CA VAL A 305 1.54 23.32 7.19
C VAL A 305 2.94 23.90 7.03
N HIS A 306 3.02 25.07 6.39
CA HIS A 306 4.24 25.86 6.36
C HIS A 306 4.73 26.23 7.75
N ARG A 307 6.06 26.36 7.85
CA ARG A 307 6.70 27.02 8.98
C ARG A 307 7.44 28.27 8.57
N PHE A 308 7.50 29.21 9.51
CA PHE A 308 8.25 30.44 9.34
C PHE A 308 9.68 30.28 9.85
N PRO A 309 10.69 30.82 9.15
CA PRO A 309 12.10 30.71 9.55
C PRO A 309 12.43 31.22 10.97
N ASN A 310 11.63 32.14 11.50
CA ASN A 310 11.81 32.69 12.85
C ASN A 310 11.32 31.76 13.98
N GLN A 311 10.73 30.61 13.66
CA GLN A 311 10.25 29.62 14.62
C GLN A 311 11.32 28.59 15.00
N TYR A 312 12.57 28.73 14.53
CA TYR A 312 13.62 27.73 14.69
C TYR A 312 14.66 28.09 15.76
N PRO A 313 15.06 27.12 16.63
CA PRO A 313 16.42 27.08 17.15
C PRO A 313 17.39 26.93 15.97
N PRO A 314 18.57 27.58 15.98
CA PRO A 314 19.57 27.43 14.93
C PRO A 314 19.88 25.94 14.64
N GLY A 315 19.77 25.51 13.39
CA GLY A 315 20.21 24.18 12.94
C GLY A 315 19.11 23.14 12.67
N LEU A 316 17.83 23.46 12.88
CA LEU A 316 16.72 22.60 12.43
C LEU A 316 16.22 23.07 11.06
N LEU A 317 16.21 22.15 10.11
CA LEU A 317 15.87 22.40 8.72
C LEU A 317 14.80 21.36 8.32
N SER A 318 13.63 21.82 7.85
CA SER A 318 12.55 20.98 7.29
C SER A 318 12.21 21.40 5.85
N VAL A 319 11.79 20.44 5.01
CA VAL A 319 11.25 20.72 3.66
C VAL A 319 10.04 21.65 3.68
N MET A 320 9.36 21.82 4.83
CA MET A 320 8.14 22.61 5.00
C MET A 320 8.37 24.11 5.31
N VAL A 321 9.63 24.56 5.29
CA VAL A 321 9.98 25.97 5.53
C VAL A 321 9.77 26.82 4.29
N THR A 322 9.12 27.96 4.48
CA THR A 322 8.95 28.97 3.43
C THR A 322 10.22 29.81 3.24
N GLY A 323 10.57 30.13 1.99
CA GLY A 323 11.68 31.05 1.66
C GLY A 323 12.93 30.40 1.04
N TYR A 324 12.99 29.07 0.92
CA TYR A 324 14.07 28.42 0.17
C TYR A 324 13.86 28.41 -1.35
N PHE A 325 12.63 28.65 -1.81
CA PHE A 325 12.32 28.73 -3.22
C PHE A 325 12.30 30.19 -3.67
N MET A 326 13.48 30.76 -3.91
CA MET A 326 13.63 32.13 -4.43
C MET A 326 14.44 32.14 -5.72
N VAL A 327 14.13 33.08 -6.62
CA VAL A 327 14.90 33.29 -7.85
C VAL A 327 16.30 33.81 -7.49
N THR A 328 17.34 33.12 -7.97
CA THR A 328 18.73 33.55 -7.80
C THR A 328 19.54 33.22 -9.04
N SER A 329 20.49 34.10 -9.39
CA SER A 329 21.49 33.82 -10.42
C SER A 329 22.79 33.28 -9.83
N ASN A 330 22.89 33.19 -8.51
CA ASN A 330 24.09 32.73 -7.81
C ASN A 330 24.00 31.22 -7.55
N ILE A 331 24.87 30.46 -8.21
CA ILE A 331 25.01 29.01 -7.97
C ILE A 331 25.39 28.64 -6.53
N ASN A 332 25.95 29.59 -5.77
CA ASN A 332 26.35 29.38 -4.37
C ASN A 332 25.29 29.82 -3.36
N ASP A 333 24.07 30.15 -3.80
CA ASP A 333 23.00 30.57 -2.92
C ASP A 333 22.64 29.43 -1.93
N PRO A 334 22.68 29.67 -0.61
CA PRO A 334 22.27 28.68 0.39
C PRO A 334 20.84 28.18 0.19
N ALA A 335 19.95 29.00 -0.36
CA ALA A 335 18.59 28.60 -0.70
C ALA A 335 18.57 27.50 -1.77
N TRP A 336 19.60 27.41 -2.61
CA TRP A 336 19.71 26.35 -3.62
C TRP A 336 20.60 25.19 -3.21
N ASN A 337 21.56 25.40 -2.31
CA ASN A 337 22.56 24.38 -1.94
C ASN A 337 22.37 23.70 -0.58
N ASN A 338 21.55 24.24 0.32
CA ASN A 338 21.42 23.76 1.71
C ASN A 338 19.97 23.54 2.15
N ILE A 339 19.08 23.12 1.24
CA ILE A 339 17.70 22.83 1.64
C ILE A 339 17.65 21.46 2.34
N PRO A 340 17.00 21.36 3.51
CA PRO A 340 16.67 20.09 4.13
C PRO A 340 15.85 19.20 3.21
N HIS A 341 16.08 17.91 3.30
CA HIS A 341 15.33 16.84 2.61
C HIS A 341 14.48 16.04 3.61
N THR A 342 14.49 16.43 4.88
CA THR A 342 13.83 15.72 5.98
C THR A 342 12.66 16.51 6.54
N TYR A 343 11.74 15.79 7.18
CA TYR A 343 10.70 16.35 8.04
C TYR A 343 11.22 16.35 9.48
N ASP A 344 10.83 17.34 10.29
CA ASP A 344 11.19 17.37 11.71
C ASP A 344 10.03 16.88 12.58
N MET A 345 10.27 16.59 13.87
CA MET A 345 9.25 16.06 14.80
C MET A 345 7.95 16.85 14.86
N THR A 346 7.97 18.15 14.62
CA THR A 346 6.74 18.97 14.66
C THR A 346 5.93 18.85 13.35
N ASP A 347 6.54 18.34 12.26
CA ASP A 347 5.87 18.05 10.99
C ASP A 347 5.12 16.73 11.16
N GLU A 348 5.79 15.75 11.78
CA GLU A 348 5.20 14.45 12.10
C GLU A 348 3.94 14.59 12.96
N ARG A 349 3.90 15.56 13.89
CA ARG A 349 2.73 15.84 14.74
C ARG A 349 1.51 16.41 14.00
N GLN A 350 1.66 16.81 12.75
CA GLN A 350 0.57 17.34 11.94
C GLN A 350 0.00 16.31 10.96
N LEU A 351 0.74 15.22 10.76
CA LEU A 351 0.50 14.25 9.72
C LEU A 351 -0.91 13.65 9.82
N GLN A 352 -1.61 13.68 8.68
CA GLN A 352 -2.91 13.06 8.48
C GLN A 352 -2.94 12.38 7.12
N VAL A 353 -3.26 11.09 7.11
CA VAL A 353 -3.45 10.29 5.89
C VAL A 353 -4.90 9.87 5.66
N ARG A 354 -5.79 10.27 6.59
CA ARG A 354 -7.26 10.20 6.45
C ARG A 354 -7.91 11.50 6.87
#